data_AF-A0ABD3UE01-F1
#
_entry.id   AF-A0ABD3UE01-F1
#
_cell.length_a   1.000
_cell.length_b   1.000
_cell.length_c   1.000
_cell.angle_alpha   90.00
_cell.angle_beta   90.00
_cell.angle_gamma   90.00
#
_symmetry.space_group_name_H-M   'P 1'
#
loop_
_entity.id
_entity.type
_entity.pdbx_description
1 polymer ?
#
loop_
_entity_poly.entity_id
_entity_poly.type
_entity_poly.pdbx_seq_one_letter_code
_entity_poly.pdbx_strand_id
1 'polypeptide(L)'
;MLQVRNKVLALKVVYCIKFQTHILSVPLRDDSIYPIIQKILNLETSCKSANINCFISKRDIITNASRLLFTATKHRAYIRNVTVIIPKTWSRSLEGNVISKPSSLDSEYILIDIPSNKYGRDPYVEGVVECGKPGRYMHLTPELLLKEDAEKAYGPLAHMFVHEWGHLRWGLFDEYKDSTSKSNPYFYRNMLIKQYEPILCSKNIKGQALMNCDKNKPCDVTKTQIRLPLECRFCPVGDQTTPVSLMGQSYIASIKHFCENDDDTAKKYRHISTIPSDQNINCHHKSTWEVIREHADFQEMRQAIKYIIDVLIQASSYLGIVSFSTVSTTLAPLREIKNDTDRQILKNIISSLSALGGTGIGQGLLNAKLLFESSGMSTRESEIILLTDGEETIEPFIANVTGELIEAGIVVHTIAVTGDAQKNLKDLAQATGGTFVTFLGDQSVTFIDVLSQVIISSDAIPDTNTPETIASFSKNALANESYTGNFNVDSGLGKDTKLMVKTTAPSSVPVSLTVVCPDGFNIQNIVTSTGTQTILCGNDKASTM
;
A
#
# COMPACT_ATOMS: atom_id res chain seq x y z
N MET A 1 30.54 -17.62 28.15
CA MET A 1 29.24 -18.29 27.92
C MET A 1 28.41 -17.27 27.17
N LEU A 2 28.14 -17.47 25.88
CA LEU A 2 27.37 -16.51 25.09
C LEU A 2 25.98 -16.34 25.72
N GLN A 3 25.61 -15.11 26.02
CA GLN A 3 24.33 -14.80 26.64
C GLN A 3 23.29 -14.66 25.52
N VAL A 4 22.69 -15.79 25.15
CA VAL A 4 21.66 -15.84 24.10
C VAL A 4 20.36 -15.27 24.67
N ARG A 5 19.90 -14.14 24.12
CA ARG A 5 18.66 -13.48 24.54
C ARG A 5 17.45 -14.02 23.79
N ASN A 6 16.33 -14.16 24.49
CA ASN A 6 15.06 -14.55 23.91
C ASN A 6 14.41 -13.33 23.25
N LYS A 7 13.99 -13.44 21.98
CA LYS A 7 13.38 -12.34 21.25
C LYS A 7 11.96 -12.68 20.80
N VAL A 8 11.05 -11.72 20.92
CA VAL A 8 9.70 -11.80 20.34
C VAL A 8 9.48 -10.61 19.42
N LEU A 9 9.09 -10.90 18.18
CA LEU A 9 8.59 -9.88 17.26
C LEU A 9 7.09 -9.68 17.54
N ALA A 10 6.75 -8.52 18.11
CA ALA A 10 5.36 -8.10 18.28
C ALA A 10 5.00 -7.20 17.09
N LEU A 11 4.22 -7.75 16.16
CA LEU A 11 3.95 -7.14 14.87
C LEU A 11 2.50 -6.70 14.79
N LYS A 12 2.28 -5.41 14.59
CA LYS A 12 1.08 -4.98 13.88
C LYS A 12 1.36 -5.13 12.39
N VAL A 13 0.44 -5.72 11.63
CA VAL A 13 0.59 -5.81 10.19
C VAL A 13 0.29 -4.44 9.60
N VAL A 14 1.34 -3.76 9.16
CA VAL A 14 1.33 -2.34 8.85
C VAL A 14 1.94 -2.10 7.50
N TYR A 15 1.29 -1.24 6.72
CA TYR A 15 1.83 -0.71 5.48
C TYR A 15 1.60 0.78 5.52
N CYS A 16 2.64 1.61 5.54
CA CYS A 16 2.47 3.04 5.27
C CYS A 16 3.15 3.34 3.95
N ILE A 17 2.36 3.53 2.89
CA ILE A 17 2.82 3.78 1.53
C ILE A 17 2.61 5.24 1.19
N LYS A 18 3.70 5.87 0.78
CA LYS A 18 3.69 7.24 0.28
C LYS A 18 3.72 7.19 -1.24
N PHE A 19 2.68 7.70 -1.88
CA PHE A 19 2.67 7.84 -3.33
C PHE A 19 3.20 9.22 -3.74
N GLN A 20 4.02 9.21 -4.79
CA GLN A 20 4.35 10.39 -5.59
C GLN A 20 3.70 10.19 -6.95
N THR A 21 2.93 11.18 -7.41
CA THR A 21 2.26 11.11 -8.71
C THR A 21 2.58 12.35 -9.55
N HIS A 22 2.62 12.16 -10.87
CA HIS A 22 2.91 13.19 -11.84
C HIS A 22 1.65 13.50 -12.66
N ILE A 23 1.25 14.76 -12.71
CA ILE A 23 0.18 15.22 -13.60
C ILE A 23 0.84 15.81 -14.84
N LEU A 24 0.55 15.25 -16.00
CA LEU A 24 1.04 15.71 -17.30
C LEU A 24 -0.08 16.46 -18.03
N SER A 25 0.15 17.73 -18.37
CA SER A 25 -0.71 18.46 -19.30
C SER A 25 -0.14 18.39 -20.72
N VAL A 26 -0.95 17.98 -21.69
CA VAL A 26 -0.55 17.81 -23.10
C VAL A 26 -0.74 19.10 -23.92
N PRO A 27 0.09 19.37 -24.95
CA PRO A 27 -0.08 20.49 -25.88
C PRO A 27 -1.45 20.47 -26.58
N LEU A 28 -2.06 21.65 -26.64
CA LEU A 28 -3.49 21.86 -26.84
C LEU A 28 -3.92 21.70 -28.30
N ARG A 29 -5.04 20.99 -28.51
CA ARG A 29 -5.78 20.96 -29.79
C ARG A 29 -6.84 22.06 -29.92
N ASP A 30 -7.07 22.85 -28.85
CA ASP A 30 -8.11 23.89 -28.83
C ASP A 30 -7.69 25.09 -27.94
N ASP A 31 -7.78 26.30 -28.51
CA ASP A 31 -7.48 27.58 -27.85
C ASP A 31 -8.44 27.86 -26.66
N SER A 32 -9.57 27.15 -26.56
CA SER A 32 -10.55 27.30 -25.46
C SER A 32 -10.08 26.70 -24.11
N ILE A 33 -9.07 25.81 -24.13
CA ILE A 33 -8.56 25.08 -22.95
C ILE A 33 -7.28 25.72 -22.38
N TYR A 34 -6.61 26.58 -23.14
CA TYR A 34 -5.47 27.36 -22.64
C TYR A 34 -5.79 28.22 -21.39
N PRO A 35 -6.92 28.96 -21.34
CA PRO A 35 -7.29 29.76 -20.16
C PRO A 35 -7.65 28.88 -18.95
N ILE A 36 -8.12 27.65 -19.21
CA ILE A 36 -8.51 26.65 -18.22
C ILE A 36 -7.28 26.09 -17.51
N ILE A 37 -6.25 25.72 -18.29
CA ILE A 37 -4.97 25.24 -17.76
C ILE A 37 -4.19 26.38 -17.08
N GLN A 38 -4.22 27.61 -17.60
CA GLN A 38 -3.69 28.78 -16.88
C GLN A 38 -4.41 29.03 -15.54
N LYS A 39 -5.72 28.77 -15.47
CA LYS A 39 -6.51 28.81 -14.21
C LYS A 39 -6.11 27.69 -13.24
N ILE A 40 -5.80 26.50 -13.75
CA ILE A 40 -5.34 25.35 -12.94
C ILE A 40 -3.90 25.57 -12.44
N LEU A 41 -3.04 26.26 -13.20
CA LEU A 41 -1.59 26.31 -12.97
C LEU A 41 -1.03 27.68 -12.54
N ASN A 42 -1.86 28.73 -12.50
CA ASN A 42 -1.50 30.08 -12.07
C ASN A 42 -0.31 30.71 -12.83
N LEU A 43 -0.35 30.70 -14.16
CA LEU A 43 0.55 31.52 -14.99
C LEU A 43 -0.21 32.71 -15.63
N GLU A 44 -0.71 33.55 -14.72
CA GLU A 44 -0.75 35.03 -14.72
C GLU A 44 -1.84 35.92 -15.39
N THR A 45 -2.31 36.90 -14.57
CA THR A 45 -2.80 38.28 -14.82
C THR A 45 -4.29 38.68 -14.99
N SER A 46 -5.28 37.80 -14.86
CA SER A 46 -6.70 38.24 -14.88
C SER A 46 -7.61 37.72 -13.75
N CYS A 47 -7.05 37.47 -12.57
CA CYS A 47 -7.82 37.57 -11.32
C CYS A 47 -8.01 39.05 -10.94
N LYS A 48 -8.70 39.83 -11.78
CA LYS A 48 -9.08 41.21 -11.49
C LYS A 48 -10.32 41.24 -10.59
N SER A 49 -10.11 40.91 -9.32
CA SER A 49 -10.84 41.38 -8.12
C SER A 49 -10.72 40.31 -7.04
N ALA A 50 -10.00 40.66 -5.98
CA ALA A 50 -9.98 40.04 -4.66
C ALA A 50 -10.93 38.84 -4.43
N ASN A 51 -10.49 37.62 -4.77
CA ASN A 51 -11.00 36.40 -4.14
C ASN A 51 -9.97 35.27 -4.25
N ILE A 52 -9.28 35.07 -3.13
CA ILE A 52 -8.36 33.96 -2.82
C ILE A 52 -9.04 32.56 -2.91
N ASN A 53 -10.36 32.52 -3.07
CA ASN A 53 -11.18 31.31 -3.06
C ASN A 53 -11.08 30.44 -4.32
N CYS A 54 -10.59 30.96 -5.46
CA CYS A 54 -10.57 30.18 -6.71
C CYS A 54 -9.44 29.13 -6.75
N PHE A 55 -8.33 29.35 -6.04
CA PHE A 55 -7.20 28.42 -5.97
C PHE A 55 -7.31 27.41 -4.81
N ILE A 56 -8.05 27.78 -3.75
CA ILE A 56 -8.28 26.92 -2.59
C ILE A 56 -9.18 25.73 -2.96
N SER A 57 -10.20 25.93 -3.80
CA SER A 57 -11.26 24.92 -4.02
C SER A 57 -10.85 23.63 -4.78
N LYS A 58 -9.65 23.54 -5.37
CA LYS A 58 -9.26 22.42 -6.27
C LYS A 58 -7.97 21.70 -5.92
N ARG A 59 -7.12 22.31 -5.09
CA ARG A 59 -6.19 21.57 -4.23
C ARG A 59 -6.97 20.58 -3.34
N ASP A 60 -8.24 20.88 -3.09
CA ASP A 60 -9.18 20.06 -2.35
C ASP A 60 -9.49 18.71 -3.00
N ILE A 61 -9.54 18.55 -4.34
CA ILE A 61 -9.88 17.24 -4.93
C ILE A 61 -8.81 16.20 -4.60
N ILE A 62 -7.54 16.49 -4.91
CA ILE A 62 -6.43 15.58 -4.63
C ILE A 62 -6.20 15.47 -3.12
N THR A 63 -6.34 16.57 -2.36
CA THR A 63 -6.20 16.52 -0.89
C THR A 63 -7.29 15.66 -0.25
N ASN A 64 -8.55 15.81 -0.67
CA ASN A 64 -9.67 15.02 -0.16
C ASN A 64 -9.60 13.58 -0.68
N ALA A 65 -9.17 13.36 -1.92
CA ALA A 65 -8.89 12.02 -2.44
C ALA A 65 -7.76 11.35 -1.65
N SER A 66 -6.71 12.09 -1.28
CA SER A 66 -5.64 11.60 -0.42
C SER A 66 -6.15 11.23 0.97
N ARG A 67 -7.01 12.07 1.58
CA ARG A 67 -7.68 11.76 2.86
C ARG A 67 -8.58 10.52 2.74
N LEU A 68 -9.36 10.44 1.67
CA LEU A 68 -10.22 9.30 1.41
C LEU A 68 -9.41 8.03 1.17
N LEU A 69 -8.33 8.09 0.39
CA LEU A 69 -7.40 6.99 0.16
C LEU A 69 -6.80 6.53 1.50
N PHE A 70 -6.42 7.47 2.37
CA PHE A 70 -5.94 7.16 3.71
C PHE A 70 -7.00 6.40 4.50
N THR A 71 -8.24 6.90 4.59
CA THR A 71 -9.33 6.18 5.25
C THR A 71 -9.65 4.82 4.61
N ALA A 72 -9.77 4.78 3.29
CA ALA A 72 -10.13 3.60 2.50
C ALA A 72 -9.12 2.48 2.66
N THR A 73 -7.84 2.85 2.81
CA THR A 73 -6.74 1.92 3.04
C THR A 73 -6.47 1.64 4.51
N LYS A 74 -7.40 1.98 5.42
CA LYS A 74 -7.24 1.79 6.87
C LYS A 74 -6.02 2.52 7.42
N HIS A 75 -5.82 3.74 6.95
CA HIS A 75 -4.77 4.70 7.33
C HIS A 75 -3.38 4.29 6.85
N ARG A 76 -3.30 3.68 5.67
CA ARG A 76 -2.07 3.05 5.15
C ARG A 76 -1.48 3.71 3.94
N ALA A 77 -2.26 4.41 3.13
CA ALA A 77 -1.72 5.03 1.94
C ALA A 77 -2.31 6.42 1.73
N TYR A 78 -1.46 7.36 1.34
CA TYR A 78 -1.87 8.72 1.00
C TYR A 78 -0.96 9.29 -0.09
N ILE A 79 -1.43 10.34 -0.76
CA ILE A 79 -0.68 11.08 -1.76
C ILE A 79 0.10 12.16 -1.03
N ARG A 80 1.43 12.04 -1.01
CA ARG A 80 2.29 13.00 -0.31
C ARG A 80 2.58 14.22 -1.18
N ASN A 81 3.08 13.98 -2.38
CA ASN A 81 3.49 15.03 -3.31
C ASN A 81 2.86 14.80 -4.69
N VAL A 82 2.41 15.88 -5.30
CA VAL A 82 1.94 15.93 -6.69
C VAL A 82 2.85 16.86 -7.46
N THR A 83 3.46 16.36 -8.53
CA THR A 83 4.28 17.16 -9.44
C THR A 83 3.50 17.42 -10.71
N VAL A 84 3.27 18.69 -11.06
CA VAL A 84 2.59 19.04 -12.31
C VAL A 84 3.61 19.43 -13.37
N ILE A 85 3.52 18.78 -14.52
CA ILE A 85 4.45 18.91 -15.64
C ILE A 85 3.74 19.66 -16.76
N ILE A 86 4.31 20.81 -17.11
CA ILE A 86 3.79 21.75 -18.10
C ILE A 86 4.79 21.83 -19.26
N PRO A 87 4.36 21.76 -20.53
CA PRO A 87 5.26 21.93 -21.66
C PRO A 87 5.87 23.34 -21.69
N LYS A 88 7.16 23.44 -22.05
CA LYS A 88 7.91 24.71 -22.12
C LYS A 88 7.35 25.69 -23.17
N THR A 89 6.71 25.18 -24.22
CA THR A 89 6.02 25.97 -25.25
C THR A 89 4.74 25.27 -25.68
N TRP A 90 3.71 26.04 -26.01
CA TRP A 90 2.43 25.54 -26.51
C TRP A 90 2.40 25.75 -28.03
N SER A 91 2.77 24.73 -28.83
CA SER A 91 2.72 24.85 -30.30
C SER A 91 1.34 24.51 -30.84
N ARG A 92 0.77 25.39 -31.69
CA ARG A 92 -0.59 25.29 -32.26
C ARG A 92 -0.84 24.14 -33.25
N SER A 93 0.18 23.39 -33.69
CA SER A 93 0.01 22.34 -34.69
C SER A 93 0.42 20.97 -34.15
N LEU A 94 -0.56 20.08 -33.96
CA LEU A 94 -0.33 18.65 -33.86
C LEU A 94 -1.37 17.90 -34.71
N GLU A 95 -1.34 18.16 -36.03
CA GLU A 95 -1.74 17.13 -36.97
C GLU A 95 -0.74 15.97 -36.82
N GLY A 96 -1.18 14.86 -36.21
CA GLY A 96 -0.50 13.57 -36.29
C GLY A 96 0.44 13.15 -35.14
N ASN A 97 0.81 14.01 -34.20
CA ASN A 97 1.75 13.62 -33.14
C ASN A 97 1.02 13.27 -31.83
N VAL A 98 0.91 11.96 -31.55
CA VAL A 98 0.65 11.40 -30.22
C VAL A 98 1.71 11.98 -29.27
N ILE A 99 1.32 12.60 -28.16
CA ILE A 99 2.30 12.97 -27.14
C ILE A 99 2.87 11.68 -26.58
N SER A 100 4.09 11.38 -26.97
CA SER A 100 4.88 10.32 -26.35
C SER A 100 5.09 10.72 -24.89
N LYS A 101 4.79 9.78 -23.98
CA LYS A 101 5.24 9.78 -22.58
C LYS A 101 6.64 10.40 -22.53
N PRO A 102 6.91 11.48 -21.77
CA PRO A 102 8.26 11.97 -21.62
C PRO A 102 9.12 10.78 -21.20
N SER A 103 10.18 10.50 -21.95
CA SER A 103 11.04 9.32 -21.75
C SER A 103 11.66 9.25 -20.34
N SER A 104 11.59 10.34 -19.58
CA SER A 104 12.01 10.47 -18.18
C SER A 104 10.95 10.12 -17.14
N LEU A 105 9.70 9.86 -17.52
CA LEU A 105 8.62 9.53 -16.59
C LEU A 105 8.31 8.05 -16.70
N ASP A 106 8.71 7.28 -15.70
CA ASP A 106 8.41 5.85 -15.60
C ASP A 106 7.36 5.50 -14.53
N SER A 107 6.86 6.53 -13.84
CA SER A 107 5.77 6.46 -12.87
C SER A 107 4.37 6.47 -13.51
N GLU A 108 3.36 6.01 -12.77
CA GLU A 108 1.96 6.23 -13.14
C GLU A 108 1.69 7.74 -13.23
N TYR A 109 1.15 8.19 -14.35
CA TYR A 109 0.86 9.61 -14.56
C TYR A 109 -0.62 9.83 -14.89
N ILE A 110 -1.09 10.99 -14.49
CA ILE A 110 -2.44 11.47 -14.76
C ILE A 110 -2.35 12.43 -15.94
N LEU A 111 -3.00 12.07 -17.03
CA LEU A 111 -3.10 12.85 -18.24
C LEU A 111 -4.35 13.73 -18.18
N ILE A 112 -4.16 15.04 -18.31
CA ILE A 112 -5.28 15.97 -18.52
C ILE A 112 -5.31 16.33 -20.00
N ASP A 113 -6.34 15.85 -20.71
CA ASP A 113 -6.48 16.03 -22.16
C ASP A 113 -7.95 16.10 -22.59
N ILE A 114 -8.20 16.45 -23.86
CA ILE A 114 -9.53 16.56 -24.45
C ILE A 114 -10.30 15.23 -24.37
N PRO A 115 -11.64 15.27 -24.45
CA PRO A 115 -12.47 14.05 -24.46
C PRO A 115 -11.97 13.00 -25.45
N SER A 116 -11.84 11.75 -24.98
CA SER A 116 -11.39 10.63 -25.79
C SER A 116 -12.46 10.21 -26.79
N ASN A 117 -12.07 9.75 -27.98
CA ASN A 117 -13.01 9.20 -28.95
C ASN A 117 -13.77 7.97 -28.43
N LYS A 118 -13.14 7.18 -27.54
CA LYS A 118 -13.72 5.93 -27.01
C LYS A 118 -14.55 6.16 -25.75
N TYR A 119 -14.03 6.97 -24.83
CA TYR A 119 -14.61 7.17 -23.50
C TYR A 119 -15.30 8.53 -23.32
N GLY A 120 -15.29 9.38 -24.35
CA GLY A 120 -15.88 10.70 -24.30
C GLY A 120 -15.30 11.53 -23.16
N ARG A 121 -16.19 12.03 -22.29
CA ARG A 121 -15.82 12.89 -21.16
C ARG A 121 -15.51 12.11 -19.88
N ASP A 122 -15.78 10.80 -19.87
CA ASP A 122 -15.67 10.00 -18.67
C ASP A 122 -14.20 9.81 -18.29
N PRO A 123 -13.87 9.89 -16.99
CA PRO A 123 -12.56 9.52 -16.50
C PRO A 123 -12.32 8.02 -16.75
N TYR A 124 -11.08 7.65 -17.05
CA TYR A 124 -10.70 6.25 -17.24
C TYR A 124 -9.23 6.00 -16.98
N VAL A 125 -8.87 4.74 -16.75
CA VAL A 125 -7.49 4.26 -16.77
C VAL A 125 -7.24 3.39 -17.99
N GLU A 126 -6.22 3.74 -18.77
CA GLU A 126 -5.79 2.94 -19.92
C GLU A 126 -4.92 1.76 -19.48
N GLY A 127 -5.11 0.59 -20.09
CA GLY A 127 -4.16 -0.53 -19.98
C GLY A 127 -4.22 -1.33 -18.69
N VAL A 128 -5.35 -1.35 -17.98
CA VAL A 128 -5.61 -2.35 -16.93
C VAL A 128 -5.95 -3.68 -17.60
N VAL A 129 -5.03 -4.64 -17.54
CA VAL A 129 -5.17 -5.95 -18.23
C VAL A 129 -5.13 -7.12 -17.26
N GLU A 130 -4.28 -7.04 -16.24
CA GLU A 130 -4.04 -8.13 -15.29
C GLU A 130 -4.31 -7.65 -13.87
N CYS A 131 -4.97 -8.50 -13.07
CA CYS A 131 -5.24 -8.19 -11.68
C CYS A 131 -3.97 -7.93 -10.89
N GLY A 132 -3.96 -6.86 -10.09
CA GLY A 132 -2.80 -6.52 -9.26
C GLY A 132 -1.66 -5.84 -10.02
N LYS A 133 -1.83 -5.54 -11.32
CA LYS A 133 -0.83 -4.84 -12.14
C LYS A 133 -1.28 -3.42 -12.47
N PRO A 134 -0.40 -2.41 -12.32
CA PRO A 134 -0.77 -1.03 -12.56
C PRO A 134 -1.22 -0.80 -14.00
N GLY A 135 -2.19 0.10 -14.17
CA GLY A 135 -2.57 0.66 -15.46
C GLY A 135 -1.50 1.60 -16.02
N ARG A 136 -1.63 1.98 -17.29
CA ARG A 136 -0.65 2.81 -18.01
C ARG A 136 -0.73 4.29 -17.64
N TYR A 137 -1.94 4.86 -17.64
CA TYR A 137 -2.20 6.24 -17.24
C TYR A 137 -3.68 6.44 -16.93
N MET A 138 -3.98 7.38 -16.04
CA MET A 138 -5.34 7.87 -15.80
C MET A 138 -5.59 9.08 -16.70
N HIS A 139 -6.70 9.10 -17.42
CA HIS A 139 -7.11 10.22 -18.25
C HIS A 139 -8.26 10.97 -17.58
N LEU A 140 -8.08 12.27 -17.38
CA LEU A 140 -9.10 13.18 -16.87
C LEU A 140 -9.33 14.31 -17.87
N THR A 141 -10.57 14.77 -17.99
CA THR A 141 -10.89 15.92 -18.85
C THR A 141 -10.78 17.24 -18.07
N PRO A 142 -10.41 18.36 -18.72
CA PRO A 142 -10.42 19.66 -18.08
C PRO A 142 -11.80 20.03 -17.51
N GLU A 143 -12.89 19.66 -18.18
CA GLU A 143 -14.26 19.93 -17.73
C GLU A 143 -14.60 19.23 -16.42
N LEU A 144 -14.15 17.98 -16.23
CA LEU A 144 -14.31 17.22 -14.98
C LEU A 144 -13.66 17.96 -13.81
N LEU A 145 -12.50 18.57 -14.04
CA LEU A 145 -11.79 19.34 -13.03
C LEU A 145 -12.35 20.75 -12.88
N LEU A 146 -13.02 21.28 -13.90
CA LEU A 146 -13.40 22.69 -13.96
C LEU A 146 -14.83 23.01 -13.56
N LYS A 147 -15.80 22.20 -13.97
CA LYS A 147 -17.22 22.55 -13.83
C LYS A 147 -17.76 22.18 -12.46
N GLU A 148 -18.62 23.06 -11.91
CA GLU A 148 -19.27 22.86 -10.61
C GLU A 148 -20.30 21.72 -10.62
N ASP A 149 -20.81 21.33 -11.79
CA ASP A 149 -21.79 20.26 -11.96
C ASP A 149 -21.17 18.87 -12.17
N ALA A 150 -19.83 18.75 -12.19
CA ALA A 150 -19.16 17.47 -12.34
C ALA A 150 -19.57 16.46 -11.23
N GLU A 151 -19.78 16.95 -10.00
CA GLU A 151 -20.25 16.11 -8.89
C GLU A 151 -21.67 15.58 -9.07
N LYS A 152 -22.50 16.23 -9.91
CA LYS A 152 -23.83 15.70 -10.24
C LYS A 152 -23.74 14.47 -11.13
N ALA A 153 -22.71 14.39 -11.97
CA ALA A 153 -22.51 13.29 -12.90
C ALA A 153 -21.75 12.12 -12.25
N TYR A 154 -20.70 12.41 -11.47
CA TYR A 154 -19.77 11.41 -10.95
C TYR A 154 -19.85 11.19 -9.44
N GLY A 155 -20.70 11.94 -8.73
CA GLY A 155 -20.68 12.01 -7.27
C GLY A 155 -19.45 12.76 -6.74
N PRO A 156 -19.07 12.59 -5.46
CA PRO A 156 -17.93 13.30 -4.88
C PRO A 156 -16.65 13.04 -5.68
N LEU A 157 -16.00 14.08 -6.19
CA LEU A 157 -14.85 13.91 -7.09
C LEU A 157 -13.67 13.18 -6.43
N ALA A 158 -13.53 13.28 -5.11
CA ALA A 158 -12.55 12.51 -4.35
C ALA A 158 -12.78 10.99 -4.46
N HIS A 159 -14.04 10.54 -4.50
CA HIS A 159 -14.38 9.13 -4.62
C HIS A 159 -14.08 8.61 -6.02
N MET A 160 -14.47 9.38 -7.05
CA MET A 160 -14.11 9.09 -8.45
C MET A 160 -12.59 9.00 -8.60
N PHE A 161 -11.84 9.95 -8.04
CA PHE A 161 -10.38 9.90 -8.12
C PHE A 161 -9.81 8.63 -7.47
N VAL A 162 -10.29 8.25 -6.28
CA VAL A 162 -9.80 7.04 -5.58
C VAL A 162 -10.20 5.76 -6.30
N HIS A 163 -11.37 5.74 -6.95
CA HIS A 163 -11.81 4.67 -7.84
C HIS A 163 -10.84 4.47 -9.00
N GLU A 164 -10.56 5.54 -9.76
CA GLU A 164 -9.59 5.51 -10.87
C GLU A 164 -8.17 5.22 -10.37
N TRP A 165 -7.80 5.71 -9.18
CA TRP A 165 -6.50 5.40 -8.57
C TRP A 165 -6.35 3.90 -8.28
N GLY A 166 -7.43 3.23 -7.87
CA GLY A 166 -7.46 1.78 -7.67
C GLY A 166 -7.14 1.02 -8.95
N HIS A 167 -7.74 1.42 -10.07
CA HIS A 167 -7.41 0.91 -11.40
C HIS A 167 -5.95 1.19 -11.77
N LEU A 168 -5.51 2.44 -11.60
CA LEU A 168 -4.19 2.90 -12.02
C LEU A 168 -3.05 2.22 -11.25
N ARG A 169 -3.09 2.25 -9.92
CA ARG A 169 -1.95 1.83 -9.09
C ARG A 169 -1.95 0.35 -8.78
N TRP A 170 -3.13 -0.23 -8.56
CA TRP A 170 -3.25 -1.60 -8.06
C TRP A 170 -3.88 -2.56 -9.06
N GLY A 171 -4.26 -2.11 -10.25
CA GLY A 171 -4.87 -3.00 -11.25
C GLY A 171 -6.16 -3.62 -10.77
N LEU A 172 -6.96 -2.86 -10.02
CA LEU A 172 -8.30 -3.29 -9.63
C LEU A 172 -9.23 -3.24 -10.86
N PHE A 173 -10.31 -3.99 -10.79
CA PHE A 173 -11.39 -3.93 -11.77
C PHE A 173 -12.68 -3.48 -11.08
N ASP A 174 -13.66 -3.09 -11.89
CA ASP A 174 -14.97 -2.70 -11.41
C ASP A 174 -15.67 -3.85 -10.70
N GLU A 175 -16.40 -3.53 -9.64
CA GLU A 175 -17.31 -4.45 -8.96
C GLU A 175 -18.71 -4.47 -9.60
N TYR A 176 -18.79 -4.00 -10.84
CA TYR A 176 -19.86 -4.18 -11.81
C TYR A 176 -19.23 -4.68 -13.13
N LYS A 177 -20.02 -4.87 -14.19
CA LYS A 177 -19.48 -5.22 -15.51
C LYS A 177 -19.33 -3.99 -16.39
N ASP A 178 -18.38 -4.02 -17.31
CA ASP A 178 -18.30 -3.02 -18.37
C ASP A 178 -19.63 -2.94 -19.17
N SER A 179 -20.05 -1.69 -19.40
CA SER A 179 -21.14 -1.28 -20.29
C SER A 179 -21.08 -1.88 -21.71
N THR A 180 -19.90 -2.30 -22.18
CA THR A 180 -19.72 -2.97 -23.47
C THR A 180 -20.18 -4.44 -23.48
N SER A 181 -20.55 -4.98 -22.31
CA SER A 181 -21.09 -6.33 -22.19
C SER A 181 -22.31 -6.51 -23.07
N LYS A 182 -22.37 -7.64 -23.79
CA LYS A 182 -23.59 -8.02 -24.52
C LYS A 182 -24.76 -8.16 -23.52
N SER A 183 -24.52 -8.57 -22.27
CA SER A 183 -25.55 -8.71 -21.24
C SER A 183 -25.72 -7.44 -20.40
N ASN A 184 -26.83 -7.32 -19.67
CA ASN A 184 -27.00 -6.21 -18.73
C ASN A 184 -25.80 -6.17 -17.74
N PRO A 185 -25.10 -5.02 -17.62
CA PRO A 185 -23.88 -4.94 -16.81
C PRO A 185 -24.13 -4.78 -15.30
N TYR A 186 -25.36 -4.46 -14.90
CA TYR A 186 -25.74 -4.19 -13.52
C TYR A 186 -26.44 -5.35 -12.83
N PHE A 187 -26.92 -6.35 -13.58
CA PHE A 187 -27.65 -7.50 -13.05
C PHE A 187 -27.11 -8.82 -13.60
N TYR A 188 -27.13 -9.84 -12.76
CA TYR A 188 -26.88 -11.22 -13.17
C TYR A 188 -28.09 -12.10 -12.87
N ARG A 189 -28.21 -13.20 -13.62
CA ARG A 189 -29.27 -14.19 -13.38
C ARG A 189 -28.84 -15.13 -12.27
N ASN A 190 -29.54 -15.11 -11.14
CA ASN A 190 -29.37 -16.10 -10.10
C ASN A 190 -30.25 -17.33 -10.38
N MET A 191 -29.60 -18.46 -10.67
CA MET A 191 -30.27 -19.71 -11.03
C MET A 191 -30.93 -20.43 -9.84
N LEU A 192 -30.48 -20.18 -8.61
CA LEU A 192 -31.02 -20.83 -7.41
C LEU A 192 -32.42 -20.28 -7.09
N ILE A 193 -32.56 -18.96 -7.10
CA ILE A 193 -33.81 -18.26 -6.78
C ILE A 193 -34.61 -17.86 -8.04
N LYS A 194 -34.09 -18.20 -9.23
CA LYS A 194 -34.73 -17.96 -10.53
C LYS A 194 -35.18 -16.51 -10.75
N GLN A 195 -34.33 -15.54 -10.35
CA GLN A 195 -34.52 -14.10 -10.56
C GLN A 195 -33.21 -13.40 -10.93
N TYR A 196 -33.29 -12.16 -11.41
CA TYR A 196 -32.14 -11.29 -11.57
C TYR A 196 -31.79 -10.61 -10.25
N GLU A 197 -30.51 -10.57 -9.91
CA GLU A 197 -29.97 -9.85 -8.76
C GLU A 197 -28.96 -8.81 -9.22
N PRO A 198 -28.85 -7.66 -8.52
CA PRO A 198 -27.88 -6.64 -8.86
C PRO A 198 -26.46 -7.12 -8.56
N ILE A 199 -25.51 -6.71 -9.39
CA ILE A 199 -24.08 -6.95 -9.22
C ILE A 199 -23.56 -5.88 -8.26
N LEU A 200 -23.45 -6.23 -6.98
CA LEU A 200 -23.01 -5.35 -5.90
C LEU A 200 -22.07 -6.11 -4.97
N CYS A 201 -20.99 -5.46 -4.51
CA CYS A 201 -20.19 -6.01 -3.41
C CYS A 201 -21.02 -6.16 -2.12
N SER A 202 -21.83 -5.15 -1.76
CA SER A 202 -22.59 -5.13 -0.51
C SER A 202 -24.10 -5.13 -0.74
N LYS A 203 -24.79 -6.08 -0.12
CA LYS A 203 -26.27 -6.16 -0.11
C LYS A 203 -26.94 -5.07 0.75
N ASN A 204 -26.15 -4.27 1.47
CA ASN A 204 -26.67 -3.23 2.35
C ASN A 204 -27.05 -1.94 1.60
N ILE A 205 -26.71 -1.83 0.30
CA ILE A 205 -27.18 -0.74 -0.54
C ILE A 205 -28.66 -0.97 -0.84
N LYS A 206 -29.50 -0.02 -0.45
CA LYS A 206 -30.93 -0.05 -0.73
C LYS A 206 -31.19 0.61 -2.07
N GLY A 207 -31.90 -0.06 -2.95
CA GLY A 207 -32.17 0.44 -4.30
C GLY A 207 -33.31 -0.29 -4.99
N GLN A 208 -33.64 0.19 -6.18
CA GLN A 208 -34.69 -0.37 -7.05
C GLN A 208 -34.13 -0.63 -8.45
N ALA A 209 -34.69 -1.61 -9.15
CA ALA A 209 -34.37 -1.85 -10.55
C ALA A 209 -35.26 -0.97 -11.44
N LEU A 210 -34.68 0.03 -12.10
CA LEU A 210 -35.41 1.00 -12.91
C LEU A 210 -34.83 1.08 -14.33
N MET A 211 -35.65 1.52 -15.28
CA MET A 211 -35.28 1.75 -16.67
C MET A 211 -34.50 3.07 -16.80
N ASN A 212 -33.21 3.06 -16.46
CA ASN A 212 -32.43 4.24 -16.06
C ASN A 212 -32.94 4.89 -14.75
N CYS A 213 -32.06 5.54 -14.00
CA CYS A 213 -32.37 6.14 -12.70
C CYS A 213 -33.16 7.46 -12.78
N ASP A 214 -33.29 8.04 -13.96
CA ASP A 214 -34.13 9.22 -14.20
C ASP A 214 -35.59 8.88 -14.49
N LYS A 215 -35.87 7.64 -14.94
CA LYS A 215 -37.20 7.22 -15.34
C LYS A 215 -37.73 6.28 -14.27
N ASN A 216 -38.81 6.68 -13.58
CA ASN A 216 -39.47 5.88 -12.54
C ASN A 216 -40.20 4.63 -13.07
N LYS A 217 -39.76 4.05 -14.19
CA LYS A 217 -40.33 2.82 -14.77
C LYS A 217 -39.57 1.61 -14.22
N PRO A 218 -40.23 0.70 -13.49
CA PRO A 218 -39.56 -0.46 -12.90
C PRO A 218 -39.15 -1.50 -13.96
N CYS A 219 -38.01 -2.13 -13.72
CA CYS A 219 -37.55 -3.31 -14.44
C CYS A 219 -38.03 -4.57 -13.72
N ASP A 220 -38.62 -5.50 -14.48
CA ASP A 220 -39.08 -6.78 -13.94
C ASP A 220 -37.90 -7.75 -13.77
N VAL A 221 -37.34 -7.77 -12.57
CA VAL A 221 -36.22 -8.65 -12.21
C VAL A 221 -36.67 -10.07 -11.85
N THR A 222 -37.98 -10.32 -11.73
CA THR A 222 -38.53 -11.63 -11.32
C THR A 222 -38.68 -12.60 -12.50
N LYS A 223 -38.84 -12.08 -13.72
CA LYS A 223 -39.05 -12.90 -14.92
C LYS A 223 -37.74 -13.30 -15.59
N THR A 224 -37.32 -14.55 -15.39
CA THR A 224 -36.08 -15.08 -16.00
C THR A 224 -36.22 -15.61 -17.43
N GLN A 225 -37.43 -15.61 -17.99
CA GLN A 225 -37.70 -16.07 -19.35
C GLN A 225 -37.35 -15.03 -20.43
N ILE A 226 -37.12 -13.77 -20.03
CA ILE A 226 -36.76 -12.66 -20.92
C ILE A 226 -35.38 -12.14 -20.49
N ARG A 227 -34.53 -11.85 -21.46
CA ARG A 227 -33.26 -11.16 -21.23
C ARG A 227 -33.56 -9.77 -20.66
N LEU A 228 -33.00 -9.44 -19.50
CA LEU A 228 -33.19 -8.12 -18.90
C LEU A 228 -32.69 -7.03 -19.87
N PRO A 229 -33.48 -5.96 -20.11
CA PRO A 229 -33.05 -4.85 -20.98
C PRO A 229 -31.71 -4.25 -20.56
N LEU A 230 -30.93 -3.78 -21.54
CA LEU A 230 -29.62 -3.17 -21.25
C LEU A 230 -29.75 -1.85 -20.51
N GLU A 231 -30.88 -1.13 -20.64
CA GLU A 231 -31.10 0.12 -19.93
C GLU A 231 -31.50 -0.06 -18.46
N CYS A 232 -31.78 -1.29 -18.01
CA CYS A 232 -32.12 -1.55 -16.61
C CYS A 232 -30.91 -1.31 -15.71
N ARG A 233 -31.06 -0.44 -14.72
CA ARG A 233 -30.03 -0.08 -13.73
C ARG A 233 -30.53 -0.36 -12.32
N PHE A 234 -29.60 -0.69 -11.43
CA PHE A 234 -29.87 -0.66 -10.00
C PHE A 234 -29.66 0.76 -9.51
N CYS A 235 -30.73 1.39 -9.04
CA CYS A 235 -30.75 2.79 -8.63
C CYS A 235 -30.90 2.88 -7.11
N PRO A 236 -29.87 3.34 -6.39
CA PRO A 236 -29.96 3.54 -4.95
C PRO A 236 -31.11 4.48 -4.57
N VAL A 237 -31.82 4.18 -3.48
CA VAL A 237 -32.95 4.98 -3.00
C VAL A 237 -32.77 5.36 -1.54
N GLY A 238 -33.02 6.63 -1.23
CA GLY A 238 -32.84 7.20 0.11
C GLY A 238 -31.37 7.25 0.55
N ASP A 239 -31.17 7.69 1.79
CA ASP A 239 -29.83 7.82 2.37
C ASP A 239 -29.18 6.45 2.57
N GLN A 240 -28.00 6.30 2.01
CA GLN A 240 -27.19 5.09 2.14
C GLN A 240 -26.30 5.19 3.38
N THR A 241 -26.10 4.06 4.05
CA THR A 241 -25.24 3.97 5.25
C THR A 241 -24.08 2.99 5.06
N THR A 242 -24.06 2.28 3.93
CA THR A 242 -22.97 1.36 3.62
C THR A 242 -21.67 2.15 3.38
N PRO A 243 -20.52 1.64 3.86
CA PRO A 243 -19.23 2.29 3.69
C PRO A 243 -18.45 1.72 2.49
N VAL A 244 -19.00 0.72 1.78
CA VAL A 244 -18.38 0.04 0.63
C VAL A 244 -19.35 -0.04 -0.55
N SER A 245 -18.86 -0.10 -1.79
CA SER A 245 -17.45 -0.22 -2.21
C SER A 245 -17.04 0.88 -3.19
N LEU A 246 -15.82 1.40 -3.03
CA LEU A 246 -15.24 2.40 -3.93
C LEU A 246 -15.05 1.90 -5.36
N MET A 247 -14.90 0.60 -5.61
CA MET A 247 -14.87 0.03 -6.98
C MET A 247 -16.25 -0.34 -7.52
N GLY A 248 -17.31 -0.06 -6.76
CA GLY A 248 -18.69 -0.30 -7.16
C GLY A 248 -19.43 1.02 -7.39
N GLN A 249 -20.04 1.55 -6.33
CA GLN A 249 -20.91 2.73 -6.40
C GLN A 249 -20.20 3.97 -5.86
N SER A 250 -19.00 4.27 -6.37
CA SER A 250 -18.14 5.38 -5.89
C SER A 250 -18.87 6.72 -5.75
N TYR A 251 -19.89 6.97 -6.58
CA TYR A 251 -20.74 8.17 -6.54
C TYR A 251 -21.55 8.36 -5.24
N ILE A 252 -21.68 7.34 -4.37
CA ILE A 252 -22.42 7.43 -3.10
C ILE A 252 -21.51 7.99 -2.00
N ALA A 253 -21.89 9.13 -1.41
CA ALA A 253 -21.08 9.84 -0.41
C ALA A 253 -20.79 9.07 0.89
N SER A 254 -21.62 8.08 1.25
CA SER A 254 -21.39 7.25 2.45
C SER A 254 -20.24 6.25 2.28
N ILE A 255 -19.87 5.93 1.04
CA ILE A 255 -18.85 4.93 0.72
C ILE A 255 -17.47 5.53 0.95
N LYS A 256 -16.67 4.88 1.81
CA LYS A 256 -15.33 5.35 2.18
C LYS A 256 -14.26 4.26 2.07
N HIS A 257 -14.62 3.03 1.72
CA HIS A 257 -13.74 1.87 1.76
C HIS A 257 -13.89 0.98 0.52
N PHE A 258 -12.87 0.16 0.28
CA PHE A 258 -12.89 -0.93 -0.69
C PHE A 258 -13.64 -2.15 -0.13
N CYS A 259 -14.18 -3.00 -1.01
CA CYS A 259 -14.83 -4.25 -0.62
C CYS A 259 -13.82 -5.23 -0.01
N GLU A 260 -14.23 -5.98 1.02
CA GLU A 260 -13.33 -6.92 1.70
C GLU A 260 -14.07 -8.19 2.21
N ASN A 261 -13.33 -9.28 2.36
CA ASN A 261 -13.72 -10.44 3.17
C ASN A 261 -13.49 -10.18 4.68
N ASP A 262 -14.21 -9.21 5.28
CA ASP A 262 -14.14 -8.98 6.74
C ASP A 262 -15.13 -9.90 7.48
N ASP A 263 -14.65 -10.51 8.57
CA ASP A 263 -15.41 -11.35 9.50
C ASP A 263 -16.14 -10.54 10.59
N ASP A 264 -16.13 -9.19 10.50
CA ASP A 264 -16.92 -8.31 11.37
C ASP A 264 -18.36 -8.83 11.53
N THR A 265 -18.79 -8.94 12.79
CA THR A 265 -20.13 -9.32 13.24
C THR A 265 -21.25 -8.54 12.52
N ALA A 266 -21.00 -7.30 12.09
CA ALA A 266 -21.96 -6.48 11.34
C ALA A 266 -22.01 -6.79 9.82
N LYS A 267 -21.09 -7.61 9.29
CA LYS A 267 -20.96 -7.98 7.86
C LYS A 267 -20.99 -6.77 6.92
N LYS A 268 -20.56 -5.60 7.41
CA LYS A 268 -20.75 -4.30 6.75
C LYS A 268 -19.91 -4.18 5.46
N TYR A 269 -18.75 -4.82 5.45
CA TYR A 269 -17.77 -4.81 4.36
C TYR A 269 -17.81 -6.07 3.48
N ARG A 270 -18.65 -7.05 3.84
CA ARG A 270 -18.60 -8.41 3.33
C ARG A 270 -18.70 -8.49 1.81
N HIS A 271 -17.63 -8.97 1.20
CA HIS A 271 -17.53 -9.30 -0.21
C HIS A 271 -18.36 -10.54 -0.59
N ILE A 272 -18.81 -10.57 -1.84
CA ILE A 272 -19.62 -11.66 -2.41
C ILE A 272 -18.90 -12.20 -3.64
N SER A 273 -18.03 -13.17 -3.39
CA SER A 273 -17.14 -13.78 -4.40
C SER A 273 -17.86 -14.50 -5.55
N THR A 274 -19.13 -14.85 -5.37
CA THR A 274 -19.93 -15.61 -6.36
C THR A 274 -20.60 -14.75 -7.43
N ILE A 275 -20.64 -13.42 -7.24
CA ILE A 275 -21.26 -12.50 -8.20
C ILE A 275 -20.31 -12.30 -9.40
N PRO A 276 -20.80 -12.27 -10.64
CA PRO A 276 -19.95 -12.14 -11.82
C PRO A 276 -19.60 -10.67 -12.11
N SER A 277 -18.94 -9.97 -11.19
CA SER A 277 -18.33 -8.66 -11.45
C SER A 277 -16.99 -8.80 -12.19
N ASP A 278 -16.52 -7.75 -12.84
CA ASP A 278 -15.23 -7.78 -13.54
C ASP A 278 -14.07 -8.01 -12.55
N GLN A 279 -14.14 -7.46 -11.34
CA GLN A 279 -13.23 -7.80 -10.24
C GLN A 279 -13.22 -9.30 -9.94
N ASN A 280 -14.37 -9.93 -9.70
CA ASN A 280 -14.39 -11.35 -9.35
C ASN A 280 -13.88 -12.24 -10.50
N ILE A 281 -14.19 -11.87 -11.74
CA ILE A 281 -13.78 -12.62 -12.93
C ILE A 281 -12.26 -12.51 -13.14
N ASN A 282 -11.71 -11.29 -13.10
CA ASN A 282 -10.31 -11.05 -13.45
C ASN A 282 -9.34 -11.25 -12.28
N CYS A 283 -9.81 -11.18 -11.03
CA CYS A 283 -8.99 -11.31 -9.82
C CYS A 283 -9.21 -12.64 -9.07
N HIS A 284 -9.62 -13.70 -9.76
CA HIS A 284 -9.84 -15.02 -9.16
C HIS A 284 -10.72 -14.98 -7.90
N HIS A 285 -11.82 -14.22 -7.97
CA HIS A 285 -12.81 -14.03 -6.90
C HIS A 285 -12.33 -13.26 -5.67
N LYS A 286 -11.11 -12.69 -5.69
CA LYS A 286 -10.61 -11.84 -4.61
C LYS A 286 -11.34 -10.51 -4.55
N SER A 287 -11.63 -10.06 -3.33
CA SER A 287 -12.13 -8.72 -3.07
C SER A 287 -11.09 -7.66 -3.47
N THR A 288 -11.56 -6.44 -3.74
CA THR A 288 -10.68 -5.33 -4.11
C THR A 288 -9.63 -5.06 -3.04
N TRP A 289 -9.99 -5.13 -1.77
CA TRP A 289 -9.03 -4.92 -0.69
C TRP A 289 -8.02 -6.06 -0.53
N GLU A 290 -8.37 -7.32 -0.82
CA GLU A 290 -7.38 -8.41 -0.83
C GLU A 290 -6.28 -8.16 -1.85
N VAL A 291 -6.65 -7.71 -3.06
CA VAL A 291 -5.67 -7.36 -4.11
C VAL A 291 -4.77 -6.22 -3.65
N ILE A 292 -5.33 -5.17 -3.05
CA ILE A 292 -4.56 -4.05 -2.49
C ILE A 292 -3.56 -4.55 -1.43
N ARG A 293 -4.02 -5.36 -0.46
CA ARG A 293 -3.16 -5.87 0.62
C ARG A 293 -2.03 -6.77 0.14
N GLU A 294 -2.24 -7.48 -0.96
CA GLU A 294 -1.22 -8.35 -1.55
C GLU A 294 -0.25 -7.58 -2.46
N HIS A 295 -0.60 -6.36 -2.87
CA HIS A 295 0.23 -5.54 -3.76
C HIS A 295 1.58 -5.20 -3.12
N ALA A 296 2.63 -5.05 -3.93
CA ALA A 296 4.00 -4.81 -3.48
C ALA A 296 4.15 -3.56 -2.60
N ASP A 297 3.33 -2.53 -2.84
CA ASP A 297 3.20 -1.36 -1.98
C ASP A 297 2.97 -1.77 -0.51
N PHE A 298 2.12 -2.77 -0.30
CA PHE A 298 1.74 -3.30 1.01
C PHE A 298 2.58 -4.53 1.39
N GLN A 299 3.88 -4.57 1.05
CA GLN A 299 4.77 -5.68 1.45
C GLN A 299 6.08 -5.25 2.13
N GLU A 300 6.40 -3.96 2.19
CA GLU A 300 7.72 -3.49 2.64
C GLU A 300 8.09 -3.94 4.06
N MET A 301 7.17 -3.84 5.01
CA MET A 301 7.39 -4.33 6.37
C MET A 301 7.66 -5.84 6.40
N ARG A 302 6.89 -6.63 5.64
CA ARG A 302 7.07 -8.09 5.60
C ARG A 302 8.46 -8.44 5.06
N GLN A 303 8.93 -7.73 4.04
CA GLN A 303 10.26 -7.94 3.47
C GLN A 303 11.37 -7.60 4.48
N ALA A 304 11.22 -6.51 5.21
CA ALA A 304 12.21 -6.10 6.18
C ALA A 304 12.26 -7.01 7.43
N ILE A 305 11.12 -7.54 7.87
CA ILE A 305 11.08 -8.57 8.92
C ILE A 305 11.73 -9.88 8.43
N LYS A 306 11.48 -10.29 7.18
CA LYS A 306 12.16 -11.45 6.58
C LYS A 306 13.68 -11.25 6.58
N TYR A 307 14.16 -10.05 6.28
CA TYR A 307 15.58 -9.72 6.34
C TYR A 307 16.16 -9.86 7.75
N ILE A 308 15.47 -9.34 8.78
CA ILE A 308 15.90 -9.54 10.18
C ILE A 308 16.07 -11.02 10.47
N ILE A 309 15.07 -11.82 10.12
CA ILE A 309 15.08 -13.26 10.35
C ILE A 309 16.26 -13.92 9.64
N ASP A 310 16.73 -13.43 8.50
CA ASP A 310 17.85 -14.02 7.75
C ASP A 310 19.24 -13.53 8.17
N VAL A 311 19.34 -12.28 8.64
CA VAL A 311 20.63 -11.61 8.81
C VAL A 311 20.94 -11.28 10.25
N LEU A 312 19.96 -10.80 11.02
CA LEU A 312 20.22 -10.19 12.32
C LEU A 312 19.93 -11.11 13.51
N ILE A 313 19.09 -12.13 13.33
CA ILE A 313 18.84 -13.13 14.39
C ILE A 313 19.95 -14.18 14.35
N GLN A 314 20.76 -14.27 15.40
CA GLN A 314 21.89 -15.19 15.48
C GLN A 314 21.43 -16.66 15.59
N ALA A 315 22.29 -17.59 15.18
CA ALA A 315 22.04 -19.02 15.42
C ALA A 315 21.97 -19.31 16.92
N SER A 316 21.19 -20.31 17.31
CA SER A 316 20.85 -20.67 18.70
C SER A 316 19.98 -19.65 19.46
N SER A 317 19.60 -18.52 18.85
CA SER A 317 18.62 -17.59 19.44
C SER A 317 17.20 -18.16 19.40
N TYR A 318 16.36 -17.77 20.36
CA TYR A 318 14.94 -18.11 20.35
C TYR A 318 14.11 -16.95 19.81
N LEU A 319 13.23 -17.24 18.85
CA LEU A 319 12.36 -16.26 18.22
C LEU A 319 10.90 -16.69 18.32
N GLY A 320 10.07 -15.82 18.89
CA GLY A 320 8.60 -15.89 18.81
C GLY A 320 8.03 -14.81 17.91
N ILE A 321 6.83 -15.04 17.38
CA ILE A 321 6.10 -14.05 16.56
C ILE A 321 4.68 -13.92 17.08
N VAL A 322 4.33 -12.71 17.49
CA VAL A 322 2.98 -12.31 17.90
C VAL A 322 2.46 -11.29 16.89
N SER A 323 1.25 -11.50 16.41
CA SER A 323 0.50 -10.50 15.65
C SER A 323 -0.57 -9.89 16.53
N PHE A 324 -0.82 -8.59 16.39
CA PHE A 324 -1.90 -7.93 17.11
C PHE A 324 -2.67 -6.95 16.21
N SER A 325 -3.97 -6.84 16.49
CA SER A 325 -4.88 -5.87 15.89
C SER A 325 -5.98 -5.49 16.88
N THR A 326 -7.25 -5.83 16.63
CA THR A 326 -8.30 -5.85 17.67
C THR A 326 -8.08 -6.96 18.69
N VAL A 327 -7.43 -8.04 18.28
CA VAL A 327 -7.04 -9.16 19.13
C VAL A 327 -5.54 -9.44 18.97
N SER A 328 -4.92 -10.02 20.00
CA SER A 328 -3.54 -10.51 19.95
C SER A 328 -3.53 -12.02 19.70
N THR A 329 -2.64 -12.49 18.81
CA THR A 329 -2.53 -13.90 18.42
C THR A 329 -1.07 -14.30 18.25
N THR A 330 -0.72 -15.47 18.77
CA THR A 330 0.60 -16.06 18.61
C THR A 330 0.67 -16.79 17.28
N LEU A 331 1.56 -16.34 16.40
CA LEU A 331 1.75 -16.93 15.07
C LEU A 331 2.90 -17.92 15.04
N ALA A 332 3.93 -17.68 15.85
CA ALA A 332 4.99 -18.63 16.11
C ALA A 332 5.30 -18.64 17.61
N PRO A 333 5.26 -19.80 18.28
CA PRO A 333 5.78 -19.92 19.64
C PRO A 333 7.29 -19.67 19.64
N LEU A 334 7.88 -19.48 20.82
CA LEU A 334 9.33 -19.31 20.97
C LEU A 334 10.06 -20.52 20.39
N ARG A 335 10.80 -20.33 19.29
CA ARG A 335 11.52 -21.39 18.58
C ARG A 335 13.00 -21.08 18.49
N GLU A 336 13.83 -22.05 18.83
CA GLU A 336 15.28 -21.97 18.62
C GLU A 336 15.61 -21.97 17.12
N ILE A 337 16.45 -21.04 16.68
CA ILE A 337 16.90 -20.91 15.30
C ILE A 337 18.19 -21.72 15.11
N LYS A 338 18.07 -22.93 14.54
CA LYS A 338 19.21 -23.83 14.36
C LYS A 338 19.80 -23.75 12.95
N ASN A 339 18.94 -23.57 11.95
CA ASN A 339 19.33 -23.57 10.55
C ASN A 339 18.39 -22.73 9.67
N ASP A 340 18.70 -22.65 8.38
CA ASP A 340 17.92 -21.89 7.42
C ASP A 340 16.49 -22.42 7.24
N THR A 341 16.24 -23.71 7.50
CA THR A 341 14.88 -24.28 7.45
C THR A 341 13.98 -23.64 8.52
N ASP A 342 14.50 -23.42 9.74
CA ASP A 342 13.77 -22.71 10.80
C ASP A 342 13.43 -21.28 10.36
N ARG A 343 14.39 -20.59 9.75
CA ARG A 343 14.21 -19.23 9.22
C ARG A 343 13.15 -19.20 8.12
N GLN A 344 13.16 -20.16 7.18
CA GLN A 344 12.17 -20.25 6.11
C GLN A 344 10.74 -20.47 6.64
N ILE A 345 10.57 -21.29 7.67
CA ILE A 345 9.26 -21.50 8.31
C ILE A 345 8.72 -20.17 8.86
N LEU A 346 9.54 -19.42 9.59
CA LEU A 346 9.14 -18.12 10.14
C LEU A 346 8.85 -17.09 9.04
N LYS A 347 9.63 -17.06 7.96
CA LYS A 347 9.37 -16.19 6.80
C LYS A 347 8.06 -16.53 6.07
N ASN A 348 7.67 -17.80 6.03
CA ASN A 348 6.38 -18.22 5.47
C ASN A 348 5.22 -17.73 6.34
N ILE A 349 5.36 -17.76 7.67
CA ILE A 349 4.39 -17.17 8.61
C ILE A 349 4.28 -15.65 8.41
N ILE A 350 5.40 -14.94 8.25
CA ILE A 350 5.40 -13.51 7.95
C ILE A 350 4.70 -13.21 6.61
N SER A 351 4.76 -14.13 5.65
CA SER A 351 4.12 -13.97 4.34
C SER A 351 2.59 -14.03 4.42
N SER A 352 2.03 -14.78 5.37
CA SER A 352 0.58 -14.95 5.55
C SER A 352 -0.05 -13.91 6.48
N LEU A 353 0.73 -12.98 7.03
CA LEU A 353 0.27 -11.91 7.92
C LEU A 353 -0.80 -11.01 7.29
N SER A 354 -2.06 -11.13 7.69
CA SER A 354 -3.14 -10.23 7.29
C SER A 354 -3.41 -9.18 8.36
N ALA A 355 -3.75 -7.96 7.95
CA ALA A 355 -4.08 -6.89 8.90
C ALA A 355 -5.56 -6.57 8.86
N LEU A 356 -6.24 -6.76 9.99
CA LEU A 356 -7.62 -6.36 10.20
C LEU A 356 -7.81 -5.94 11.65
N GLY A 357 -8.38 -4.76 11.89
CA GLY A 357 -8.81 -4.35 13.24
C GLY A 357 -8.12 -3.10 13.79
N GLY A 358 -8.35 -2.84 15.08
CA GLY A 358 -7.76 -1.74 15.82
C GLY A 358 -6.28 -1.95 16.16
N THR A 359 -5.80 -1.17 17.12
CA THR A 359 -4.41 -1.20 17.59
C THR A 359 -4.36 -1.61 19.07
N GLY A 360 -4.45 -2.89 19.39
CA GLY A 360 -4.31 -3.41 20.76
C GLY A 360 -2.86 -3.70 21.13
N ILE A 361 -2.07 -2.64 21.33
CA ILE A 361 -0.63 -2.78 21.60
C ILE A 361 -0.41 -3.49 22.94
N GLY A 362 -1.11 -3.10 24.01
CA GLY A 362 -0.98 -3.73 25.31
C GLY A 362 -1.36 -5.21 25.29
N GLN A 363 -2.38 -5.62 24.52
CA GLN A 363 -2.66 -7.05 24.28
C GLN A 363 -1.51 -7.76 23.58
N GLY A 364 -0.88 -7.11 22.59
CA GLY A 364 0.31 -7.61 21.91
C GLY A 364 1.47 -7.84 22.89
N LEU A 365 1.74 -6.86 23.74
CA LEU A 365 2.81 -6.88 24.74
C LEU A 365 2.58 -7.97 25.80
N LEU A 366 1.36 -8.09 26.34
CA LEU A 366 1.03 -9.14 27.31
C LEU A 366 1.14 -10.53 26.69
N ASN A 367 0.69 -10.71 25.45
CA ASN A 367 0.84 -12.00 24.78
C ASN A 367 2.32 -12.35 24.54
N ALA A 368 3.14 -11.37 24.15
CA ALA A 368 4.59 -11.56 24.04
C ALA A 368 5.24 -11.93 25.39
N LYS A 369 4.83 -11.28 26.50
CA LYS A 369 5.24 -11.66 27.85
C LYS A 369 4.85 -13.11 28.18
N LEU A 370 3.60 -13.51 27.88
CA LEU A 370 3.13 -14.88 28.09
C LEU A 370 3.93 -15.91 27.28
N LEU A 371 4.39 -15.57 26.07
CA LEU A 371 5.30 -16.45 25.31
C LEU A 371 6.60 -16.72 26.07
N PHE A 372 7.20 -15.70 26.68
CA PHE A 372 8.41 -15.88 27.47
C PHE A 372 8.12 -16.73 28.72
N GLU A 373 7.06 -16.42 29.48
CA GLU A 373 6.71 -17.15 30.70
C GLU A 373 6.39 -18.63 30.44
N SER A 374 5.68 -18.91 29.34
CA SER A 374 5.30 -20.28 28.96
C SER A 374 6.46 -21.13 28.45
N SER A 375 7.61 -20.51 28.10
CA SER A 375 8.80 -21.23 27.64
C SER A 375 9.57 -21.95 28.77
N GLY A 376 9.28 -21.63 30.04
CA GLY A 376 10.05 -22.11 31.19
C GLY A 376 11.44 -21.49 31.31
N MET A 377 11.81 -20.58 30.41
CA MET A 377 13.04 -19.79 30.46
C MET A 377 12.83 -18.53 31.29
N SER A 378 13.91 -17.98 31.84
CA SER A 378 13.86 -16.69 32.53
C SER A 378 13.37 -15.60 31.59
N THR A 379 12.39 -14.81 32.03
CA THR A 379 11.95 -13.59 31.32
C THR A 379 12.97 -12.46 31.43
N ARG A 380 13.85 -12.49 32.44
CA ARG A 380 14.94 -11.52 32.58
C ARG A 380 15.84 -11.65 31.36
N GLU A 381 16.14 -10.51 30.72
CA GLU A 381 16.93 -10.41 29.48
C GLU A 381 16.20 -10.84 28.21
N SER A 382 14.86 -10.92 28.26
CA SER A 382 14.03 -11.10 27.07
C SER A 382 13.69 -9.75 26.43
N GLU A 383 13.63 -9.75 25.10
CA GLU A 383 13.44 -8.54 24.29
C GLU A 383 12.20 -8.64 23.41
N ILE A 384 11.40 -7.57 23.39
CA ILE A 384 10.30 -7.41 22.45
C ILE A 384 10.69 -6.35 21.42
N ILE A 385 10.57 -6.69 20.14
CA ILE A 385 10.65 -5.71 19.06
C ILE A 385 9.21 -5.44 18.59
N LEU A 386 8.69 -4.28 18.96
CA LEU A 386 7.32 -3.84 18.70
C LEU A 386 7.24 -2.97 17.43
N LEU A 387 6.46 -3.38 16.44
CA LEU A 387 6.22 -2.62 15.20
C LEU A 387 4.74 -2.20 15.11
N THR A 388 4.45 -0.91 14.87
CA THR A 388 3.06 -0.39 14.74
C THR A 388 2.92 0.85 13.84
N ASP A 389 1.75 1.04 13.21
CA ASP A 389 1.39 2.13 12.26
C ASP A 389 0.51 3.22 12.84
N GLY A 390 0.22 3.16 14.13
CA GLY A 390 -0.76 4.09 14.68
C GLY A 390 -0.84 4.01 16.18
N GLU A 391 -1.59 4.96 16.71
CA GLU A 391 -1.92 5.02 18.12
C GLU A 391 -2.69 3.79 18.56
N GLU A 392 -2.52 3.48 19.84
CA GLU A 392 -3.26 2.43 20.51
C GLU A 392 -4.74 2.79 20.61
N THR A 393 -5.62 1.85 20.28
CA THR A 393 -7.07 2.09 20.26
C THR A 393 -7.87 1.05 21.04
N ILE A 394 -7.21 0.01 21.58
CA ILE A 394 -7.87 -1.13 22.23
C ILE A 394 -7.16 -1.42 23.55
N GLU A 395 -7.94 -1.61 24.61
CA GLU A 395 -7.46 -1.98 25.94
C GLU A 395 -6.96 -3.45 26.03
N PRO A 396 -6.07 -3.77 26.99
CA PRO A 396 -5.40 -2.84 27.89
C PRO A 396 -4.40 -1.96 27.13
N PHE A 397 -4.22 -0.73 27.60
CA PHE A 397 -3.30 0.22 26.99
C PHE A 397 -1.85 -0.01 27.44
N ILE A 398 -0.87 0.52 26.71
CA ILE A 398 0.56 0.54 27.04
C ILE A 398 0.75 0.98 28.50
N ALA A 399 0.04 2.03 28.92
CA ALA A 399 0.12 2.57 30.28
C ALA A 399 -0.30 1.56 31.36
N ASN A 400 -1.19 0.62 31.05
CA ASN A 400 -1.63 -0.41 31.98
C ASN A 400 -0.61 -1.55 32.12
N VAL A 401 0.17 -1.83 31.06
CA VAL A 401 1.02 -3.03 31.00
C VAL A 401 2.51 -2.75 31.21
N THR A 402 2.93 -1.48 31.12
CA THR A 402 4.35 -1.11 31.20
C THR A 402 5.00 -1.55 32.53
N GLY A 403 4.30 -1.40 33.65
CA GLY A 403 4.80 -1.81 34.96
C GLY A 403 5.08 -3.32 35.04
N GLU A 404 4.17 -4.14 34.52
CA GLU A 404 4.32 -5.61 34.50
C GLU A 404 5.52 -6.06 33.63
N LEU A 405 5.81 -5.35 32.54
CA LEU A 405 6.95 -5.64 31.68
C LEU A 405 8.28 -5.32 32.38
N ILE A 406 8.34 -4.20 33.10
CA ILE A 406 9.51 -3.79 33.88
C ILE A 406 9.76 -4.79 35.01
N GLU A 407 8.73 -5.18 35.76
CA GLU A 407 8.84 -6.18 36.83
C GLU A 407 9.31 -7.55 36.31
N ALA A 408 8.88 -7.93 35.10
CA ALA A 408 9.33 -9.14 34.42
C ALA A 408 10.77 -9.05 33.87
N GLY A 409 11.38 -7.86 33.86
CA GLY A 409 12.72 -7.62 33.30
C GLY A 409 12.76 -7.71 31.77
N ILE A 410 11.65 -7.38 31.10
CA ILE A 410 11.51 -7.41 29.65
C ILE A 410 11.84 -6.04 29.06
N VAL A 411 12.75 -6.01 28.08
CA VAL A 411 13.12 -4.80 27.35
C VAL A 411 12.25 -4.69 26.10
N VAL A 412 11.67 -3.51 25.84
CA VAL A 412 10.83 -3.28 24.66
C VAL A 412 11.48 -2.24 23.75
N HIS A 413 11.83 -2.66 22.54
CA HIS A 413 12.21 -1.74 21.47
C HIS A 413 10.98 -1.43 20.61
N THR A 414 10.79 -0.18 20.23
CA THR A 414 9.60 0.28 19.53
C THR A 414 9.94 0.94 18.20
N ILE A 415 9.20 0.54 17.16
CA ILE A 415 9.33 1.05 15.80
C ILE A 415 7.99 1.60 15.34
N ALA A 416 7.91 2.93 15.27
CA ALA A 416 6.74 3.63 14.76
C ALA A 416 6.85 3.82 13.24
N VAL A 417 5.89 3.29 12.49
CA VAL A 417 5.89 3.37 11.01
C VAL A 417 5.25 4.65 10.50
N THR A 418 4.34 5.25 11.27
CA THR A 418 3.68 6.51 10.94
C THR A 418 3.91 7.54 12.05
N GLY A 419 3.65 8.82 11.74
CA GLY A 419 3.86 9.92 12.67
C GLY A 419 2.91 9.93 13.88
N ASP A 420 1.79 9.22 13.82
CA ASP A 420 0.74 9.33 14.84
C ASP A 420 1.10 8.61 16.16
N ALA A 421 2.00 7.62 16.15
CA ALA A 421 2.23 6.74 17.31
C ALA A 421 3.33 7.21 18.30
N GLN A 422 3.82 8.46 18.21
CA GLN A 422 5.17 8.78 18.69
C GLN A 422 5.37 8.85 20.21
N LYS A 423 4.41 9.35 20.99
CA LYS A 423 4.67 9.64 22.41
C LYS A 423 4.70 8.38 23.29
N ASN A 424 3.62 7.60 23.29
CA ASN A 424 3.50 6.43 24.18
C ASN A 424 4.53 5.34 23.86
N LEU A 425 4.90 5.17 22.58
CA LEU A 425 5.91 4.20 22.17
C LEU A 425 7.32 4.59 22.61
N LYS A 426 7.63 5.89 22.59
CA LYS A 426 8.89 6.41 23.08
C LYS A 426 8.99 6.22 24.59
N ASP A 427 7.93 6.57 25.31
CA ASP A 427 7.89 6.44 26.77
C ASP A 427 8.03 4.97 27.21
N LEU A 428 7.36 4.04 26.52
CA LEU A 428 7.48 2.59 26.75
C LEU A 428 8.92 2.08 26.53
N ALA A 429 9.54 2.43 25.40
CA ALA A 429 10.90 2.00 25.12
C ALA A 429 11.87 2.54 26.18
N GLN A 430 11.76 3.83 26.52
CA GLN A 430 12.61 4.45 27.53
C GLN A 430 12.41 3.82 28.92
N ALA A 431 11.17 3.56 29.32
CA ALA A 431 10.85 2.98 30.62
C ALA A 431 11.37 1.55 30.80
N THR A 432 11.43 0.78 29.71
CA THR A 432 11.92 -0.61 29.70
C THR A 432 13.40 -0.74 29.35
N GLY A 433 14.10 0.38 29.10
CA GLY A 433 15.52 0.40 28.71
C GLY A 433 15.80 0.03 27.26
N GLY A 434 14.77 0.02 26.40
CA GLY A 434 14.87 -0.25 24.98
C GLY A 434 15.03 1.00 24.11
N THR A 435 14.98 0.79 22.80
CA THR A 435 15.23 1.82 21.78
C THR A 435 13.95 2.18 21.04
N PHE A 436 13.71 3.48 20.85
CA PHE A 436 12.63 3.99 20.01
C PHE A 436 13.17 4.48 18.68
N VAL A 437 12.63 3.96 17.57
CA VAL A 437 12.97 4.41 16.22
C VAL A 437 11.69 4.73 15.45
N THR A 438 11.75 5.77 14.62
CA THR A 438 10.66 6.14 13.71
C THR A 438 11.07 5.86 12.27
N PHE A 439 10.23 5.14 11.52
CA PHE A 439 10.34 5.09 10.08
C PHE A 439 9.65 6.32 9.49
N LEU A 440 10.35 7.46 9.53
CA LEU A 440 9.97 8.62 8.77
C LEU A 440 10.42 8.36 7.34
N GLY A 441 9.58 7.73 6.51
CA GLY A 441 9.92 7.33 5.13
C GLY A 441 10.38 8.50 4.26
N ASP A 442 11.63 8.90 4.44
CA ASP A 442 12.43 9.76 3.60
C ASP A 442 13.10 8.87 2.56
N GLN A 443 13.39 9.42 1.38
CA GLN A 443 13.90 8.68 0.22
C GLN A 443 15.26 7.98 0.48
N SER A 444 15.89 8.28 1.62
CA SER A 444 17.23 7.85 2.02
C SER A 444 17.28 6.73 3.06
N VAL A 445 16.18 6.41 3.74
CA VAL A 445 16.19 5.46 4.88
C VAL A 445 15.21 4.32 4.59
N THR A 446 15.73 3.10 4.50
CA THR A 446 14.93 1.89 4.32
C THR A 446 14.40 1.39 5.66
N PHE A 447 13.33 0.58 5.62
CA PHE A 447 12.81 -0.06 6.82
C PHE A 447 13.86 -0.97 7.50
N ILE A 448 14.82 -1.47 6.70
CA ILE A 448 15.92 -2.30 7.18
C ILE A 448 16.93 -1.49 7.97
N ASP A 449 17.28 -0.28 7.52
CA ASP A 449 18.17 0.62 8.27
C ASP A 449 17.60 0.93 9.66
N VAL A 450 16.28 1.13 9.74
CA VAL A 450 15.55 1.38 10.99
C VAL A 450 15.57 0.15 11.91
N LEU A 451 15.31 -1.04 11.37
CA LEU A 451 15.30 -2.28 12.14
C LEU A 451 16.71 -2.68 12.63
N SER A 452 17.75 -2.47 11.81
CA SER A 452 19.14 -2.75 12.19
C SER A 452 19.58 -1.94 13.40
N GLN A 453 19.18 -0.67 13.50
CA GLN A 453 19.50 0.17 14.67
C GLN A 453 18.96 -0.42 15.98
N VAL A 454 17.74 -0.97 15.95
CA VAL A 454 17.12 -1.59 17.13
C VAL A 454 17.89 -2.83 17.57
N ILE A 455 18.25 -3.71 16.62
CA ILE A 455 18.90 -4.98 16.96
C ILE A 455 20.37 -4.79 17.37
N ILE A 456 21.09 -3.84 16.76
CA ILE A 456 22.45 -3.50 17.20
C ILE A 456 22.41 -2.94 18.64
N SER A 457 21.43 -2.09 18.94
CA SER A 457 21.29 -1.54 20.29
C SER A 457 20.92 -2.59 21.35
N SER A 458 20.25 -3.68 20.94
CA SER A 458 19.87 -4.76 21.85
C SER A 458 21.06 -5.65 22.22
N ASP A 459 21.97 -5.88 21.28
CA ASP A 459 23.14 -6.74 21.43
C ASP A 459 24.38 -5.96 21.95
N ALA A 460 24.18 -4.92 22.76
CA ALA A 460 25.23 -4.00 23.26
C ALA A 460 26.37 -4.64 24.10
N ILE A 461 26.45 -5.97 24.16
CA ILE A 461 27.70 -6.68 24.42
C ILE A 461 28.27 -7.05 23.04
N PRO A 462 29.22 -6.27 22.48
CA PRO A 462 29.80 -6.58 21.18
C PRO A 462 30.50 -7.93 21.26
N ASP A 463 29.84 -8.96 20.73
CA ASP A 463 30.48 -10.24 20.47
C ASP A 463 31.09 -10.20 19.07
N THR A 464 32.13 -11.00 18.86
CA THR A 464 32.89 -11.09 17.61
C THR A 464 32.07 -11.60 16.40
N ASN A 465 30.78 -11.95 16.59
CA ASN A 465 29.87 -12.40 15.53
C ASN A 465 28.60 -11.53 15.39
N THR A 466 28.52 -10.35 16.00
CA THR A 466 27.37 -9.43 15.77
C THR A 466 27.46 -8.86 14.36
N PRO A 467 26.44 -9.02 13.49
CA PRO A 467 26.44 -8.44 12.15
C PRO A 467 26.40 -6.91 12.24
N GLU A 468 27.38 -6.25 11.64
CA GLU A 468 27.46 -4.78 11.57
C GLU A 468 27.04 -4.27 10.19
N THR A 469 26.26 -3.18 10.16
CA THR A 469 25.94 -2.52 8.90
C THR A 469 27.07 -1.56 8.53
N ILE A 470 27.92 -1.98 7.60
CA ILE A 470 29.11 -1.21 7.19
C ILE A 470 28.73 0.00 6.33
N ALA A 471 27.76 -0.19 5.43
CA ALA A 471 27.28 0.86 4.54
C ALA A 471 25.84 0.59 4.11
N SER A 472 25.08 1.67 3.93
CA SER A 472 23.74 1.65 3.34
C SER A 472 23.60 2.83 2.41
N PHE A 473 23.11 2.57 1.20
CA PHE A 473 22.97 3.58 0.15
C PHE A 473 21.60 3.43 -0.50
N SER A 474 20.96 4.55 -0.81
CA SER A 474 19.80 4.59 -1.70
C SER A 474 20.05 5.56 -2.85
N LYS A 475 19.57 5.19 -4.03
CA LYS A 475 19.72 5.97 -5.26
C LYS A 475 18.47 5.80 -6.12
N ASN A 476 17.94 6.91 -6.60
CA ASN A 476 16.98 6.93 -7.69
C ASN A 476 17.76 7.00 -9.01
N ALA A 477 17.36 6.17 -9.97
CA ALA A 477 18.00 6.08 -11.29
C ALA A 477 16.95 6.29 -12.39
N LEU A 478 17.30 7.02 -13.44
CA LEU A 478 16.50 7.07 -14.67
C LEU A 478 16.84 5.86 -15.56
N ALA A 479 15.94 5.54 -16.51
CA ALA A 479 16.19 4.48 -17.49
C ALA A 479 17.49 4.76 -18.28
N ASN A 480 18.33 3.72 -18.43
CA ASN A 480 19.67 3.75 -19.07
C ASN A 480 20.78 4.47 -18.29
N GLU A 481 20.55 4.91 -17.06
CA GLU A 481 21.64 5.34 -16.18
C GLU A 481 22.29 4.14 -15.50
N SER A 482 23.63 4.13 -15.45
CA SER A 482 24.39 3.19 -14.63
C SER A 482 24.97 3.92 -13.43
N TYR A 483 24.94 3.24 -12.29
CA TYR A 483 25.54 3.72 -11.05
C TYR A 483 26.57 2.71 -10.59
N THR A 484 27.76 3.19 -10.31
CA THR A 484 28.84 2.41 -9.70
C THR A 484 29.21 3.09 -8.40
N GLY A 485 29.22 2.31 -7.33
CA GLY A 485 29.69 2.72 -6.02
C GLY A 485 30.68 1.69 -5.49
N ASN A 486 31.52 2.12 -4.58
CA ASN A 486 32.46 1.29 -3.85
C ASN A 486 32.37 1.61 -2.36
N PHE A 487 32.72 0.65 -1.52
CA PHE A 487 32.80 0.86 -0.08
C PHE A 487 33.87 -0.05 0.51
N ASN A 488 34.49 0.42 1.59
CA ASN A 488 35.59 -0.31 2.21
C ASN A 488 35.04 -1.14 3.38
N VAL A 489 35.34 -2.44 3.36
CA VAL A 489 35.13 -3.34 4.48
C VAL A 489 36.46 -3.51 5.21
N ASP A 490 36.49 -3.21 6.51
CA ASP A 490 37.67 -3.46 7.32
C ASP A 490 37.96 -4.96 7.40
N SER A 491 39.25 -5.32 7.40
CA SER A 491 39.72 -6.70 7.49
C SER A 491 39.21 -7.49 8.71
N GLY A 492 38.78 -6.81 9.78
CA GLY A 492 38.17 -7.40 10.96
C GLY A 492 36.66 -7.69 10.84
N LEU A 493 35.97 -7.21 9.80
CA LEU A 493 34.51 -7.25 9.65
C LEU A 493 34.00 -8.14 8.50
N GLY A 494 34.90 -8.75 7.72
CA GLY A 494 34.57 -9.38 6.42
C GLY A 494 33.99 -10.80 6.45
N LYS A 495 33.85 -11.43 7.62
CA LYS A 495 33.34 -12.80 7.73
C LYS A 495 31.84 -12.85 7.41
N ASP A 496 31.45 -13.72 6.47
CA ASP A 496 30.06 -13.91 6.03
C ASP A 496 29.37 -12.62 5.53
N THR A 497 30.09 -11.79 4.78
CA THR A 497 29.57 -10.51 4.25
C THR A 497 28.33 -10.74 3.39
N LYS A 498 27.21 -10.12 3.78
CA LYS A 498 25.94 -10.15 3.04
C LYS A 498 25.68 -8.79 2.43
N LEU A 499 25.58 -8.71 1.10
CA LEU A 499 25.07 -7.53 0.42
C LEU A 499 23.58 -7.74 0.15
N MET A 500 22.76 -6.76 0.53
CA MET A 500 21.35 -6.79 0.18
C MET A 500 21.01 -5.63 -0.74
N VAL A 501 20.36 -5.94 -1.86
CA VAL A 501 19.93 -4.95 -2.84
C VAL A 501 18.42 -5.04 -3.02
N LYS A 502 17.74 -3.93 -2.78
CA LYS A 502 16.33 -3.75 -3.10
C LYS A 502 16.22 -2.91 -4.37
N THR A 503 15.56 -3.45 -5.37
CA THR A 503 15.21 -2.71 -6.59
C THR A 503 13.71 -2.47 -6.61
N THR A 504 13.33 -1.23 -6.88
CA THR A 504 11.93 -0.87 -7.14
C THR A 504 11.90 -0.20 -8.50
N ALA A 505 11.81 -1.01 -9.55
CA ALA A 505 11.65 -0.52 -10.91
C ALA A 505 10.33 -1.05 -11.52
N PRO A 506 9.77 -0.33 -12.50
CA PRO A 506 8.64 -0.85 -13.28
C PRO A 506 9.01 -2.18 -13.93
N SER A 507 8.03 -3.06 -14.10
CA SER A 507 8.23 -4.42 -14.66
C SER A 507 8.92 -4.44 -16.04
N SER A 508 8.84 -3.32 -16.78
CA SER A 508 9.39 -3.13 -18.12
C SER A 508 10.85 -2.65 -18.16
N VAL A 509 11.46 -2.29 -17.03
CA VAL A 509 12.86 -1.83 -16.96
C VAL A 509 13.67 -2.88 -16.20
N PRO A 510 14.36 -3.81 -16.89
CA PRO A 510 15.21 -4.76 -16.21
C PRO A 510 16.38 -4.02 -15.55
N VAL A 511 16.48 -4.11 -14.23
CA VAL A 511 17.65 -3.61 -13.51
C VAL A 511 18.69 -4.72 -13.53
N SER A 512 19.82 -4.47 -14.20
CA SER A 512 21.01 -5.31 -14.10
C SER A 512 21.85 -4.84 -12.92
N LEU A 513 21.98 -5.70 -11.93
CA LEU A 513 22.91 -5.51 -10.82
C LEU A 513 24.15 -6.35 -11.07
N THR A 514 25.31 -5.71 -10.98
CA THR A 514 26.61 -6.40 -10.96
C THR A 514 27.26 -6.11 -9.62
N VAL A 515 27.47 -7.17 -8.84
CA VAL A 515 28.20 -7.08 -7.57
C VAL A 515 29.53 -7.79 -7.72
N VAL A 516 30.59 -7.13 -7.29
CA VAL A 516 31.95 -7.68 -7.23
C VAL A 516 32.28 -7.87 -5.76
N CYS A 517 32.46 -9.12 -5.34
CA CYS A 517 32.92 -9.44 -3.99
C CYS A 517 34.45 -9.18 -3.85
N PRO A 518 34.99 -9.00 -2.62
CA PRO A 518 36.39 -8.67 -2.37
C PRO A 518 37.37 -9.72 -2.90
N ASP A 519 36.91 -10.96 -3.05
CA ASP A 519 37.68 -12.05 -3.64
C ASP A 519 37.99 -11.82 -5.13
N GLY A 520 37.34 -10.86 -5.80
CA GLY A 520 37.53 -10.52 -7.20
C GLY A 520 37.02 -11.58 -8.18
N PHE A 521 36.40 -12.67 -7.71
CA PHE A 521 36.01 -13.81 -8.53
C PHE A 521 34.50 -14.04 -8.63
N ASN A 522 33.70 -13.45 -7.73
CA ASN A 522 32.24 -13.61 -7.77
C ASN A 522 31.55 -12.38 -8.36
N ILE A 523 31.39 -12.36 -9.69
CA ILE A 523 30.52 -11.42 -10.40
C ILE A 523 29.12 -12.03 -10.48
N GLN A 524 28.18 -11.55 -9.66
CA GLN A 524 26.77 -11.90 -9.83
C GLN A 524 26.10 -10.85 -10.71
N ASN A 525 25.74 -11.25 -11.94
CA ASN A 525 24.85 -10.47 -12.80
C ASN A 525 23.43 -10.89 -12.52
N ILE A 526 22.68 -10.06 -11.80
CA ILE A 526 21.29 -10.34 -11.55
C ILE A 526 20.40 -9.35 -12.30
N VAL A 527 19.43 -9.89 -13.03
CA VAL A 527 18.39 -9.12 -13.71
C VAL A 527 17.11 -9.24 -12.92
N THR A 528 16.67 -8.14 -12.30
CA THR A 528 15.37 -8.08 -11.61
C THR A 528 14.65 -6.78 -11.94
N SER A 529 13.32 -6.83 -12.11
CA SER A 529 12.50 -5.63 -12.27
C SER A 529 12.03 -5.07 -10.92
N THR A 530 11.68 -5.93 -9.96
CA THR A 530 11.25 -5.51 -8.63
C THR A 530 11.52 -6.62 -7.61
N GLY A 531 12.15 -6.31 -6.48
CA GLY A 531 12.39 -7.30 -5.43
C GLY A 531 13.58 -6.98 -4.54
N THR A 532 13.80 -7.83 -3.54
CA THR A 532 14.94 -7.78 -2.63
C THR A 532 15.79 -9.02 -2.83
N GLN A 533 17.09 -8.83 -2.96
CA GLN A 533 18.05 -9.90 -3.15
C GLN A 533 19.15 -9.84 -2.11
N THR A 534 19.54 -11.00 -1.60
CA THR A 534 20.66 -11.15 -0.67
C THR A 534 21.76 -11.92 -1.37
N ILE A 535 22.93 -11.31 -1.46
CA ILE A 535 24.13 -11.84 -2.10
C ILE A 535 25.13 -12.15 -1.00
N LEU A 536 25.66 -13.37 -1.02
CA LEU A 536 26.69 -13.84 -0.10
C LEU A 536 28.06 -13.63 -0.75
N CYS A 537 28.90 -12.84 -0.11
CA CYS A 537 30.32 -12.69 -0.45
C CYS A 537 31.14 -13.37 0.66
N GLY A 538 31.54 -14.63 0.51
CA GLY A 538 32.50 -15.33 1.41
C GLY A 538 33.85 -15.56 0.69
N ASN A 539 35.03 -15.77 1.28
CA ASN A 539 35.49 -15.97 2.68
C ASN A 539 36.92 -15.37 2.88
N ASP A 540 37.22 -15.02 4.13
CA ASP A 540 38.55 -14.94 4.80
C ASP A 540 39.66 -14.00 4.30
N LYS A 541 39.48 -13.21 3.23
CA LYS A 541 40.58 -12.31 2.80
C LYS A 541 40.17 -10.87 2.55
N ALA A 542 40.96 -10.02 3.19
CA ALA A 542 40.97 -8.57 3.16
C ALA A 542 41.06 -8.04 1.72
N SER A 543 40.11 -7.18 1.35
CA SER A 543 40.22 -6.31 0.17
C SER A 543 39.05 -5.32 0.07
N THR A 544 39.31 -4.27 -0.71
CA THR A 544 38.42 -3.17 -1.11
C THR A 544 37.27 -3.69 -1.98
N MET A 545 36.02 -3.21 -1.78
CA MET A 545 34.82 -3.60 -2.54
C MET A 545 34.38 -2.49 -3.50
#